data_AF-A0A9W5YZF5-F1
#
_entry.id   AF-A0A9W5YZF5-F1
#
_cell.length_a   1.000
_cell.length_b   1.000
_cell.length_c   1.000
_cell.angle_alpha   90.00
_cell.angle_beta   90.00
_cell.angle_gamma   90.00
#
_symmetry.space_group_name_H-M   'P 1'
#
loop_
_entity.id
_entity.type
_entity.pdbx_description
1 polymer ?
#
loop_
_entity_poly.entity_id
_entity_poly.type
_entity_poly.pdbx_seq_one_letter_code
_entity_poly.pdbx_strand_id
1 'polypeptide(L)'
;MGGWAIFCAICGGPFSSQVDMDCEGTDERAYRFDILEDCNLEWLDELRALGINPNATGSDKSFLTGSGRYFDYGGIEVVAGDHVNIPYPKNEIVPMVAYHDFSEIGQPHVFPFHSVCYEVLKRCISLEKPGEIQGHTLYQVFEQANGGRYVRLQLDYGDPDPPAEQVWETLRGQEILVVNPVDIPELESEISDIKCLLDMRTDVDTETKLHKEDVFSYLPIELRHEIFKHLGPESILALKAASRVMYTTLIPCSTWEAKLVDTYPWLWEALELSVFQSQEIEEKASSLLLACREHGGSTGRSYGYTLGLANRRRIWGVCEQIRSRYLGLAGHCY
;
A
#
# COMPACT_ATOMS: atom_id res chain seq x y z
N MET A 1 29.01 22.47 -5.21
CA MET A 1 27.56 22.70 -5.09
C MET A 1 26.96 21.33 -4.86
N GLY A 2 26.21 21.13 -3.77
CA GLY A 2 25.69 19.80 -3.41
C GLY A 2 24.62 19.32 -4.39
N GLY A 3 24.53 18.00 -4.60
CA GLY A 3 23.48 17.37 -5.40
C GLY A 3 22.07 17.60 -4.82
N TRP A 4 21.04 17.32 -5.62
CA TRP A 4 19.64 17.44 -5.23
C TRP A 4 18.99 16.05 -5.29
N ALA A 5 18.52 15.55 -4.16
CA ALA A 5 17.78 14.31 -4.07
C ALA A 5 16.38 14.46 -4.68
N ILE A 6 15.84 13.34 -5.15
CA ILE A 6 14.44 13.20 -5.57
C ILE A 6 13.82 12.05 -4.80
N PHE A 7 12.52 12.15 -4.59
CA PHE A 7 11.76 11.15 -3.85
C PHE A 7 10.63 10.59 -4.70
N CYS A 8 10.13 9.44 -4.28
CA CYS A 8 9.02 8.78 -4.95
C CYS A 8 7.75 9.64 -4.92
N ALA A 9 7.11 9.79 -6.08
CA ALA A 9 5.89 10.59 -6.24
C ALA A 9 4.74 10.09 -5.35
N ILE A 10 4.73 8.78 -5.06
CA ILE A 10 3.64 8.11 -4.35
C ILE A 10 3.94 7.98 -2.84
N CYS A 11 5.12 7.50 -2.43
CA CYS A 11 5.41 7.25 -1.01
C CYS A 11 6.29 8.32 -0.35
N GLY A 12 6.93 9.19 -1.13
CA GLY A 12 7.86 10.20 -0.64
C GLY A 12 9.20 9.65 -0.14
N GLY A 13 9.45 8.35 -0.29
CA GLY A 13 10.68 7.69 0.13
C GLY A 13 11.84 7.87 -0.87
N PRO A 14 13.08 7.54 -0.45
CA PRO A 14 14.28 7.68 -1.26
C PRO A 14 14.39 6.55 -2.30
N PHE A 15 15.28 6.72 -3.26
CA PHE A 15 15.61 5.71 -4.27
C PHE A 15 16.96 5.03 -4.01
N SER A 16 17.20 4.67 -2.74
CA SER A 16 18.39 3.94 -2.33
C SER A 16 18.10 3.03 -1.15
N SER A 17 18.52 1.77 -1.25
CA SER A 17 18.56 0.82 -0.12
C SER A 17 19.69 1.09 0.87
N GLN A 18 20.70 1.88 0.48
CA GLN A 18 21.83 2.26 1.34
C GLN A 18 21.43 3.41 2.25
N VAL A 19 20.75 3.08 3.34
CA VAL A 19 20.35 4.03 4.38
C VAL A 19 21.33 4.03 5.55
N ASP A 20 21.51 5.18 6.18
CA ASP A 20 22.38 5.31 7.35
C ASP A 20 21.78 4.56 8.54
N MET A 21 22.50 3.55 9.04
CA MET A 21 22.08 2.72 10.18
C MET A 21 23.12 2.81 11.28
N ASP A 22 22.66 3.02 12.51
CA ASP A 22 23.50 3.00 13.70
C ASP A 22 23.30 1.70 14.48
N CYS A 23 24.40 0.94 14.63
CA CYS A 23 24.43 -0.30 15.40
C CYS A 23 24.51 -0.07 16.91
N GLU A 24 24.96 1.11 17.36
CA GLU A 24 25.00 1.48 18.77
C GLU A 24 23.67 2.08 19.25
N GLY A 25 22.83 2.56 18.32
CA GLY A 25 21.52 3.15 18.59
C GLY A 25 21.60 4.46 19.39
N THR A 26 22.70 5.20 19.25
CA THR A 26 22.97 6.48 19.92
C THR A 26 22.81 7.68 19.00
N ASP A 27 22.95 7.50 17.68
CA ASP A 27 22.79 8.57 16.70
C ASP A 27 21.30 8.84 16.42
N GLU A 28 20.89 10.10 16.56
CA GLU A 28 19.54 10.55 16.24
C GLU A 28 19.33 10.72 14.73
N ARG A 29 20.42 10.78 13.96
CA ARG A 29 20.44 10.97 12.49
C ARG A 29 20.69 9.68 11.72
N ALA A 30 20.48 8.54 12.37
CA ALA A 30 20.57 7.23 11.75
C ALA A 30 19.36 6.38 12.15
N TYR A 31 19.00 5.44 11.28
CA TYR A 31 18.01 4.44 11.62
C TYR A 31 18.59 3.41 12.57
N ARG A 32 17.71 2.79 13.35
CA ARG A 32 18.10 1.70 14.24
C ARG A 32 18.38 0.42 13.48
N PHE A 33 19.61 -0.09 13.60
CA PHE A 33 20.00 -1.36 12.99
C PHE A 33 19.11 -2.52 13.45
N ASP A 34 18.81 -2.62 14.74
CA ASP A 34 17.99 -3.69 15.31
C ASP A 34 16.52 -3.70 14.86
N ILE A 35 16.09 -2.65 14.17
CA ILE A 35 14.76 -2.56 13.55
C ILE A 35 14.81 -2.97 12.08
N LEU A 36 15.85 -2.55 11.36
CA LEU A 36 15.96 -2.72 9.91
C LEU A 36 16.75 -3.96 9.47
N GLU A 37 17.47 -4.64 10.37
CA GLU A 37 18.37 -5.76 10.03
C GLU A 37 17.67 -6.88 9.25
N ASP A 38 16.41 -7.17 9.59
CA ASP A 38 15.60 -8.21 8.94
C ASP A 38 14.65 -7.65 7.87
N CYS A 39 14.67 -6.33 7.62
CA CYS A 39 13.77 -5.69 6.66
C CYS A 39 14.36 -5.72 5.24
N ASN A 40 13.53 -6.07 4.26
CA ASN A 40 13.87 -5.92 2.84
C ASN A 40 13.84 -4.45 2.43
N LEU A 41 15.00 -3.85 2.13
CA LEU A 41 15.15 -2.47 1.65
C LEU A 41 15.41 -2.38 0.14
N GLU A 42 15.62 -3.50 -0.55
CA GLU A 42 16.01 -3.53 -1.97
C GLU A 42 14.93 -2.92 -2.89
N TRP A 43 13.67 -2.96 -2.45
CA TRP A 43 12.56 -2.34 -3.18
C TRP A 43 12.74 -0.83 -3.40
N LEU A 44 13.54 -0.15 -2.56
CA LEU A 44 13.84 1.27 -2.71
C LEU A 44 14.66 1.56 -3.97
N ASP A 45 15.45 0.60 -4.44
CA ASP A 45 16.27 0.73 -5.65
C ASP A 45 15.44 0.52 -6.93
N GLU A 46 14.21 -0.03 -6.83
CA GLU A 46 13.35 -0.32 -7.98
C GLU A 46 12.58 0.91 -8.48
N LEU A 47 13.30 1.82 -9.14
CA LEU A 47 12.73 3.04 -9.71
C LEU A 47 12.07 2.77 -11.07
N ARG A 48 10.88 3.36 -11.28
CA ARG A 48 10.27 3.58 -12.61
C ARG A 48 9.78 5.02 -12.70
N ALA A 49 9.45 5.46 -13.91
CA ALA A 49 8.90 6.80 -14.11
C ALA A 49 7.74 6.82 -15.10
N LEU A 50 6.84 7.78 -14.89
CA LEU A 50 5.73 8.11 -15.77
C LEU A 50 6.04 9.42 -16.49
N GLY A 51 5.98 9.39 -17.82
CA GLY A 51 6.20 10.55 -18.68
C GLY A 51 5.13 10.70 -19.75
N ILE A 52 5.18 11.80 -20.49
CA ILE A 52 4.37 12.04 -21.68
C ILE A 52 5.29 12.11 -22.89
N ASN A 53 4.93 11.42 -23.97
CA ASN A 53 5.54 11.59 -25.28
C ASN A 53 4.64 12.50 -26.14
N PRO A 54 4.97 13.79 -26.34
CA PRO A 54 4.15 14.72 -27.12
C PRO A 54 3.89 14.26 -28.56
N ASN A 55 4.83 13.49 -29.12
CA ASN A 55 4.82 12.98 -30.50
C ASN A 55 4.02 11.68 -30.65
N ALA A 56 3.57 11.06 -29.55
CA ALA A 56 2.77 9.85 -29.61
C ALA A 56 1.41 10.09 -30.28
N THR A 57 0.97 9.12 -31.07
CA THR A 57 -0.35 9.11 -31.73
C THR A 57 -1.35 8.39 -30.85
N GLY A 58 -2.44 9.05 -30.47
CA GLY A 58 -3.47 8.47 -29.61
C GLY A 58 -4.03 9.48 -28.61
N SER A 59 -5.08 9.09 -27.91
CA SER A 59 -5.64 9.86 -26.80
C SER A 59 -4.74 9.79 -25.56
N ASP A 60 -4.16 8.63 -25.28
CA ASP A 60 -3.16 8.46 -24.22
C ASP A 60 -1.76 8.58 -24.82
N LYS A 61 -1.06 9.67 -24.44
CA LYS A 61 0.32 9.96 -24.84
C LYS A 61 1.34 9.59 -23.76
N SER A 62 0.90 9.01 -22.65
CA SER A 62 1.78 8.65 -21.56
C SER A 62 2.64 7.45 -21.91
N PHE A 63 3.76 7.32 -21.20
CA PHE A 63 4.59 6.12 -21.21
C PHE A 63 5.09 5.81 -19.80
N LEU A 64 5.28 4.51 -19.55
CA LEU A 64 5.97 4.00 -18.38
C LEU A 64 7.34 3.50 -18.79
N THR A 65 8.36 3.87 -18.02
CA THR A 65 9.73 3.38 -18.23
C THR A 65 9.88 1.94 -17.74
N GLY A 66 10.97 1.28 -18.16
CA GLY A 66 11.46 0.10 -17.48
C GLY A 66 12.09 0.45 -16.13
N SER A 67 12.82 -0.52 -15.56
CA SER A 67 13.59 -0.31 -14.33
C SER A 67 14.67 0.75 -14.54
N GLY A 68 14.93 1.53 -13.52
CA GLY A 68 15.96 2.56 -13.52
C GLY A 68 16.57 2.74 -12.14
N ARG A 69 17.38 3.79 -12.04
CA ARG A 69 18.03 4.20 -10.79
C ARG A 69 18.08 5.72 -10.72
N TYR A 70 18.17 6.21 -9.49
CA TYR A 70 18.47 7.61 -9.25
C TYR A 70 19.88 7.96 -9.77
N PHE A 71 20.00 9.14 -10.38
CA PHE A 71 21.24 9.74 -10.80
C PHE A 71 21.36 11.14 -10.17
N ASP A 72 22.57 11.63 -9.96
CA ASP A 72 22.78 12.90 -9.25
C ASP A 72 22.07 14.09 -9.96
N TYR A 73 21.81 15.17 -9.21
CA TYR A 73 21.17 16.40 -9.67
C TYR A 73 19.74 16.24 -10.22
N GLY A 74 18.88 15.46 -9.54
CA GLY A 74 17.48 15.27 -9.94
C GLY A 74 17.27 14.48 -11.23
N GLY A 75 18.35 13.86 -11.72
CA GLY A 75 18.31 12.94 -12.85
C GLY A 75 17.89 11.54 -12.44
N ILE A 76 17.38 10.80 -13.41
CA ILE A 76 17.23 9.35 -13.32
C ILE A 76 17.81 8.72 -14.57
N GLU A 77 18.36 7.52 -14.44
CA GLU A 77 18.73 6.68 -15.58
C GLU A 77 17.75 5.51 -15.62
N VAL A 78 16.98 5.41 -16.70
CA VAL A 78 15.95 4.39 -16.86
C VAL A 78 16.21 3.57 -18.11
N VAL A 79 15.89 2.28 -18.06
CA VAL A 79 15.82 1.46 -19.27
C VAL A 79 14.54 1.79 -20.01
N ALA A 80 14.66 2.03 -21.32
CA ALA A 80 13.51 2.17 -22.20
C ALA A 80 12.69 0.86 -22.18
N GLY A 81 11.52 0.92 -21.56
CA GLY A 81 10.60 -0.21 -21.42
C GLY A 81 9.85 -0.55 -22.70
N ASP A 82 8.89 -1.46 -22.59
CA ASP A 82 8.10 -1.97 -23.72
C ASP A 82 6.84 -1.14 -24.03
N HIS A 83 6.71 0.04 -23.44
CA HIS A 83 5.51 0.87 -23.60
C HIS A 83 5.43 1.46 -25.01
N VAL A 84 4.26 1.35 -25.66
CA VAL A 84 4.05 1.76 -27.08
C VAL A 84 4.45 3.21 -27.38
N ASN A 85 4.26 4.09 -26.40
CA ASN A 85 4.54 5.52 -26.52
C ASN A 85 5.96 5.93 -26.08
N ILE A 86 6.84 4.99 -25.72
CA ILE A 86 8.18 5.37 -25.29
C ILE A 86 8.97 5.95 -26.48
N PRO A 87 9.56 7.16 -26.37
CA PRO A 87 10.21 7.80 -27.51
C PRO A 87 11.63 7.28 -27.80
N TYR A 88 12.05 6.22 -27.12
CA TYR A 88 13.42 5.69 -27.17
C TYR A 88 13.43 4.22 -27.62
N PRO A 89 14.50 3.78 -28.31
CA PRO A 89 14.70 2.38 -28.64
C PRO A 89 14.64 1.45 -27.42
N LYS A 90 13.99 0.28 -27.59
CA LYS A 90 13.88 -0.74 -26.54
C LYS A 90 15.24 -1.13 -25.97
N ASN A 91 15.33 -1.27 -24.65
CA ASN A 91 16.54 -1.63 -23.88
C ASN A 91 17.67 -0.58 -23.89
N GLU A 92 17.43 0.65 -24.37
CA GLU A 92 18.40 1.73 -24.24
C GLU A 92 18.35 2.33 -22.82
N ILE A 93 19.50 2.71 -22.26
CA ILE A 93 19.58 3.44 -21.00
C ILE A 93 19.46 4.92 -21.32
N VAL A 94 18.43 5.56 -20.78
CA VAL A 94 18.06 6.93 -21.11
C VAL A 94 18.08 7.79 -19.84
N PRO A 95 18.85 8.89 -19.82
CA PRO A 95 18.76 9.88 -18.76
C PRO A 95 17.46 10.69 -18.91
N MET A 96 16.75 10.90 -17.80
CA MET A 96 15.54 11.71 -17.73
C MET A 96 15.58 12.64 -16.51
N VAL A 97 14.84 13.74 -16.57
CA VAL A 97 14.73 14.72 -15.48
C VAL A 97 13.44 14.47 -14.71
N ALA A 98 13.53 14.36 -13.38
CA ALA A 98 12.37 14.20 -12.51
C ALA A 98 11.77 15.57 -12.11
N TYR A 99 10.44 15.66 -11.98
CA TYR A 99 9.67 16.80 -11.41
C TYR A 99 9.82 18.21 -12.04
N HIS A 100 10.78 18.42 -12.94
CA HIS A 100 11.26 19.67 -13.56
C HIS A 100 12.56 20.23 -12.97
N ASP A 101 13.48 20.59 -13.87
CA ASP A 101 14.65 21.41 -13.55
C ASP A 101 14.32 22.90 -13.76
N PHE A 102 14.61 23.74 -12.76
CA PHE A 102 14.53 25.21 -12.84
C PHE A 102 15.38 25.80 -13.97
N SER A 103 16.40 25.09 -14.43
CA SER A 103 17.29 25.53 -15.50
C SER A 103 16.74 25.29 -16.92
N GLU A 104 15.71 24.44 -17.06
CA GLU A 104 15.23 23.95 -18.36
C GLU A 104 13.70 24.07 -18.52
N ILE A 105 13.20 25.31 -18.44
CA ILE A 105 11.78 25.61 -18.71
C ILE A 105 11.39 25.08 -20.10
N GLY A 106 10.50 24.09 -20.13
CA GLY A 106 9.93 23.51 -21.36
C GLY A 106 10.51 22.17 -21.81
N GLN A 107 11.47 21.58 -21.07
CA GLN A 107 11.93 20.22 -21.33
C GLN A 107 10.96 19.18 -20.74
N PRO A 108 10.83 17.98 -21.36
CA PRO A 108 9.98 16.93 -20.86
C PRO A 108 10.56 16.35 -19.56
N HIS A 109 9.77 16.39 -18.49
CA HIS A 109 10.08 15.76 -17.22
C HIS A 109 9.18 14.55 -16.97
N VAL A 110 9.62 13.73 -16.03
CA VAL A 110 8.91 12.53 -15.61
C VAL A 110 8.69 12.52 -14.11
N PHE A 111 7.76 11.68 -13.67
CA PHE A 111 7.48 11.46 -12.26
C PHE A 111 8.00 10.10 -11.82
N PRO A 112 9.05 10.05 -10.99
CA PRO A 112 9.62 8.80 -10.53
C PRO A 112 8.80 8.21 -9.38
N PHE A 113 8.71 6.88 -9.31
CA PHE A 113 8.10 6.15 -8.21
C PHE A 113 8.69 4.74 -8.10
N HIS A 114 8.57 4.12 -6.92
CA HIS A 114 8.93 2.72 -6.75
C HIS A 114 7.91 1.81 -7.44
N SER A 115 8.40 0.72 -8.04
CA SER A 115 7.54 -0.28 -8.68
C SER A 115 6.41 -0.76 -7.76
N VAL A 116 6.74 -1.07 -6.50
CA VAL A 116 5.76 -1.52 -5.49
C VAL A 116 4.71 -0.45 -5.16
N CYS A 117 5.08 0.83 -5.11
CA CYS A 117 4.14 1.91 -4.81
C CYS A 117 3.11 2.08 -5.94
N TYR A 118 3.51 1.88 -7.20
CA TYR A 118 2.58 1.88 -8.32
C TYR A 118 1.59 0.71 -8.26
N GLU A 119 2.02 -0.46 -7.77
CA GLU A 119 1.12 -1.59 -7.52
C GLU A 119 0.09 -1.29 -6.42
N VAL A 120 0.48 -0.59 -5.36
CA VAL A 120 -0.45 -0.13 -4.31
C VAL A 120 -1.45 0.88 -4.90
N LEU A 121 -0.98 1.84 -5.67
CA LEU A 121 -1.83 2.83 -6.34
C LEU A 121 -2.84 2.17 -7.30
N LYS A 122 -2.40 1.19 -8.09
CA LYS A 122 -3.28 0.40 -8.97
C LYS A 122 -4.40 -0.29 -8.21
N ARG A 123 -4.08 -0.95 -7.09
CA ARG A 123 -5.08 -1.57 -6.22
C ARG A 123 -6.06 -0.54 -5.69
N CYS A 124 -5.55 0.58 -5.18
CA CYS A 124 -6.36 1.66 -4.65
C CYS A 124 -7.37 2.23 -5.66
N ILE A 125 -6.94 2.51 -6.90
CA ILE A 125 -7.82 3.00 -7.97
C ILE A 125 -8.82 1.92 -8.41
N SER A 126 -8.36 0.67 -8.51
CA SER A 126 -9.19 -0.45 -8.97
C SER A 126 -10.36 -0.80 -8.05
N LEU A 127 -10.29 -0.42 -6.77
CA LEU A 127 -11.41 -0.59 -5.83
C LEU A 127 -12.66 0.18 -6.27
N GLU A 128 -12.51 1.36 -6.87
CA GLU A 128 -13.63 2.18 -7.34
C GLU A 128 -13.84 2.07 -8.85
N LYS A 129 -12.75 2.00 -9.63
CA LYS A 129 -12.79 1.91 -11.09
C LYS A 129 -11.89 0.76 -11.57
N PRO A 130 -12.45 -0.45 -11.70
CA PRO A 130 -11.72 -1.59 -12.26
C PRO A 130 -11.29 -1.31 -13.70
N GLY A 131 -10.05 -1.64 -14.03
CA GLY A 131 -9.50 -1.50 -15.38
C GLY A 131 -8.08 -0.96 -15.38
N GLU A 132 -7.56 -0.72 -16.58
CA GLU A 132 -6.24 -0.14 -16.77
C GLU A 132 -6.25 1.36 -16.42
N ILE A 133 -5.21 1.81 -15.72
CA ILE A 133 -5.00 3.23 -15.44
C ILE A 133 -4.64 3.93 -16.75
N GLN A 134 -5.44 4.90 -17.16
CA GLN A 134 -5.06 5.88 -18.19
C GLN A 134 -3.88 6.71 -17.70
N GLY A 135 -2.70 6.48 -18.25
CA GLY A 135 -1.46 7.08 -17.77
C GLY A 135 -1.41 8.58 -18.04
N HIS A 136 -2.06 9.08 -19.11
CA HIS A 136 -2.17 10.52 -19.35
C HIS A 136 -2.92 11.25 -18.22
N THR A 137 -4.05 10.70 -17.79
CA THR A 137 -4.83 11.24 -16.67
C THR A 137 -4.04 11.17 -15.37
N LEU A 138 -3.31 10.08 -15.12
CA LEU A 138 -2.45 9.98 -13.95
C LEU A 138 -1.32 11.01 -13.97
N TYR A 139 -0.68 11.21 -15.13
CA TYR A 139 0.35 12.23 -15.29
C TYR A 139 -0.20 13.64 -15.01
N GLN A 140 -1.42 13.95 -15.48
CA GLN A 140 -2.07 15.22 -15.16
C GLN A 140 -2.33 15.40 -13.66
N VAL A 141 -2.69 14.32 -12.94
CA VAL A 141 -2.83 14.37 -11.48
C VAL A 141 -1.50 14.68 -10.81
N PHE A 142 -0.42 14.03 -11.27
CA PHE A 142 0.93 14.30 -10.76
C PHE A 142 1.38 15.72 -11.07
N GLU A 143 1.12 16.22 -12.28
CA GLU A 143 1.35 17.62 -12.65
C GLU A 143 0.62 18.61 -11.75
N GLN A 144 -0.66 18.37 -11.47
CA GLN A 144 -1.45 19.24 -10.58
C GLN A 144 -0.99 19.17 -9.13
N ALA A 145 -0.40 18.04 -8.71
CA ALA A 145 0.21 17.88 -7.40
C ALA A 145 1.67 18.35 -7.37
N ASN A 146 2.29 18.62 -8.52
CA ASN A 146 3.65 19.09 -8.60
C ASN A 146 3.71 20.55 -8.14
N GLY A 147 4.61 20.87 -7.21
CA GLY A 147 4.67 22.18 -6.57
C GLY A 147 6.10 22.63 -6.29
N GLY A 148 6.23 23.81 -5.64
CA GLY A 148 7.46 24.62 -5.68
C GLY A 148 8.76 24.02 -5.11
N ARG A 149 8.74 22.85 -4.48
CA ARG A 149 9.97 22.17 -3.99
C ARG A 149 10.58 21.19 -5.01
N TYR A 150 9.81 20.73 -6.00
CA TYR A 150 10.26 19.89 -7.12
C TYR A 150 11.08 18.62 -6.77
N VAL A 151 11.03 18.14 -5.52
CA VAL A 151 11.67 16.87 -5.08
C VAL A 151 10.66 15.74 -4.85
N ARG A 152 9.40 16.11 -4.57
CA ARG A 152 8.23 15.23 -4.42
C ARG A 152 6.95 16.00 -4.69
N LEU A 153 5.84 15.28 -4.86
CA LEU A 153 4.52 15.88 -5.02
C LEU A 153 4.07 16.57 -3.71
N GLN A 154 3.19 17.57 -3.84
CA GLN A 154 2.53 18.26 -2.73
C GLN A 154 1.28 17.48 -2.32
N LEU A 155 1.51 16.36 -1.64
CA LEU A 155 0.50 15.49 -1.06
C LEU A 155 0.73 15.38 0.45
N ASP A 156 -0.31 14.99 1.19
CA ASP A 156 -0.16 14.61 2.60
C ASP A 156 0.34 13.17 2.66
N TYR A 157 1.61 12.98 3.06
CA TYR A 157 2.25 11.66 3.11
C TYR A 157 2.03 10.94 4.45
N GLY A 158 1.19 11.48 5.33
CA GLY A 158 0.90 10.94 6.65
C GLY A 158 2.03 11.17 7.65
N ASP A 159 1.93 10.51 8.81
CA ASP A 159 2.90 10.60 9.90
C ASP A 159 3.74 9.30 9.95
N PRO A 160 5.09 9.38 9.91
CA PRO A 160 5.88 10.59 9.68
C PRO A 160 5.80 11.09 8.24
N ASP A 161 5.82 12.42 8.05
CA ASP A 161 5.91 13.05 6.73
C ASP A 161 7.36 12.94 6.23
N PRO A 162 7.61 12.33 5.06
CA PRO A 162 8.96 12.22 4.52
C PRO A 162 9.61 13.59 4.29
N PRO A 163 10.93 13.72 4.44
CA PRO A 163 11.65 14.93 4.13
C PRO A 163 11.31 15.50 2.74
N ALA A 164 11.32 16.83 2.63
CA ALA A 164 11.10 17.56 1.37
C ALA A 164 12.25 18.53 1.10
N GLU A 165 13.44 18.16 1.55
CA GLU A 165 14.66 18.99 1.50
C GLU A 165 15.59 18.54 0.37
N GLN A 166 16.72 19.22 0.23
CA GLN A 166 17.72 18.93 -0.82
C GLN A 166 18.34 17.52 -0.72
N VAL A 167 18.35 16.94 0.48
CA VAL A 167 18.92 15.62 0.76
C VAL A 167 17.94 14.79 1.58
N TRP A 168 18.05 13.46 1.49
CA TRP A 168 17.33 12.57 2.39
C TRP A 168 17.94 12.69 3.79
N GLU A 169 17.16 13.16 4.76
CA GLU A 169 17.55 13.20 6.16
C GLU A 169 17.05 11.94 6.86
N THR A 170 17.99 11.11 7.31
CA THR A 170 17.68 9.95 8.13
C THR A 170 17.39 10.40 9.55
N LEU A 171 16.20 10.08 10.06
CA LEU A 171 15.79 10.42 11.43
C LEU A 171 15.37 9.16 12.17
N ARG A 172 15.93 8.99 13.37
CA ARG A 172 15.56 7.90 14.26
C ARG A 172 14.06 7.91 14.55
N GLY A 173 13.42 6.74 14.49
CA GLY A 173 11.97 6.61 14.66
C GLY A 173 11.16 6.74 13.36
N GLN A 174 11.81 7.05 12.24
CA GLN A 174 11.16 7.12 10.92
C GLN A 174 11.47 5.88 10.05
N GLU A 175 11.90 4.77 10.64
CA GLU A 175 12.22 3.51 9.94
C GLU A 175 11.05 3.02 9.06
N ILE A 176 9.81 3.28 9.48
CA ILE A 176 8.60 3.03 8.70
C ILE A 176 8.68 3.53 7.25
N LEU A 177 9.39 4.62 6.97
CA LEU A 177 9.45 5.22 5.63
C LEU A 177 10.20 4.35 4.60
N VAL A 178 11.07 3.46 5.06
CA VAL A 178 11.99 2.67 4.22
C VAL A 178 11.66 1.16 4.19
N VAL A 179 10.79 0.68 5.10
CA VAL A 179 10.36 -0.73 5.13
C VAL A 179 9.41 -1.04 3.97
N ASN A 180 9.55 -2.23 3.37
CA ASN A 180 8.72 -2.64 2.24
C ASN A 180 7.22 -2.66 2.59
N PRO A 181 6.38 -1.90 1.86
CA PRO A 181 4.95 -1.85 2.14
C PRO A 181 4.17 -3.01 1.52
N VAL A 182 4.77 -3.91 0.74
CA VAL A 182 4.07 -5.00 0.04
C VAL A 182 4.57 -6.36 0.50
N ASP A 183 5.87 -6.58 0.46
CA ASP A 183 6.53 -7.81 0.93
C ASP A 183 6.62 -7.79 2.46
N ILE A 184 5.67 -8.46 3.12
CA ILE A 184 5.54 -8.50 4.58
C ILE A 184 5.45 -9.98 5.00
N PRO A 185 6.60 -10.66 5.20
CA PRO A 185 6.65 -12.11 5.41
C PRO A 185 5.80 -12.62 6.57
N GLU A 186 5.73 -11.88 7.68
CA GLU A 186 4.92 -12.28 8.82
C GLU A 186 3.42 -12.22 8.53
N LEU A 187 2.98 -11.22 7.74
CA LEU A 187 1.59 -11.16 7.28
C LEU A 187 1.29 -12.34 6.36
N GLU A 188 2.20 -12.65 5.44
CA GLU A 188 2.05 -13.80 4.55
C GLU A 188 1.96 -15.11 5.33
N SER A 189 2.77 -15.27 6.38
CA SER A 189 2.72 -16.43 7.28
C SER A 189 1.35 -16.56 7.97
N GLU A 190 0.84 -15.49 8.59
CA GLU A 190 -0.48 -15.51 9.26
C GLU A 190 -1.63 -15.80 8.28
N ILE A 191 -1.58 -15.21 7.08
CA ILE A 191 -2.56 -15.46 6.02
C ILE A 191 -2.47 -16.91 5.53
N SER A 192 -1.27 -17.44 5.36
CA SER A 192 -1.02 -18.83 4.93
C SER A 192 -1.55 -19.84 5.96
N ASP A 193 -1.36 -19.57 7.25
CA ASP A 193 -1.90 -20.41 8.33
C ASP A 193 -3.43 -20.48 8.30
N ILE A 194 -4.10 -19.36 8.00
CA ILE A 194 -5.55 -19.32 7.83
C ILE A 194 -5.97 -20.10 6.56
N LYS A 195 -5.26 -19.92 5.44
CA LYS A 195 -5.52 -20.66 4.19
C LYS A 195 -5.35 -22.17 4.37
N CYS A 196 -4.32 -22.60 5.07
CA CYS A 196 -4.10 -24.02 5.40
C CYS A 196 -5.28 -24.62 6.18
N LEU A 197 -5.82 -23.88 7.16
CA LEU A 197 -7.01 -24.32 7.90
C LEU A 197 -8.27 -24.38 7.03
N LEU A 198 -8.42 -23.45 6.10
CA LEU A 198 -9.51 -23.46 5.12
C LEU A 198 -9.44 -24.72 4.24
N ASP A 199 -8.24 -25.10 3.78
CA ASP A 199 -8.03 -26.27 2.92
C ASP A 199 -8.23 -27.60 3.66
N MET A 200 -7.89 -27.67 4.95
CA MET A 200 -8.04 -28.90 5.74
C MET A 200 -9.49 -29.22 6.14
N ARG A 201 -10.36 -28.20 6.22
CA ARG A 201 -11.74 -28.38 6.73
C ARG A 201 -12.78 -28.77 5.69
N THR A 202 -12.40 -28.95 4.43
CA THR A 202 -13.32 -29.54 3.44
C THR A 202 -13.73 -30.98 3.78
N ASP A 203 -13.11 -31.64 4.78
CA ASP A 203 -13.31 -33.06 5.06
C ASP A 203 -13.82 -33.45 6.47
N VAL A 204 -14.07 -32.53 7.41
CA VAL A 204 -14.48 -32.94 8.77
C VAL A 204 -15.50 -32.00 9.41
N ASP A 205 -16.78 -32.38 9.33
CA ASP A 205 -17.85 -31.84 10.16
C ASP A 205 -17.91 -32.66 11.45
N THR A 206 -17.43 -32.10 12.57
CA THR A 206 -17.63 -32.70 13.90
C THR A 206 -18.43 -31.76 14.79
N GLU A 207 -19.64 -32.22 15.10
CA GLU A 207 -20.50 -31.74 16.17
C GLU A 207 -19.68 -31.42 17.42
N THR A 208 -19.73 -30.16 17.85
CA THR A 208 -19.19 -29.74 19.15
C THR A 208 -20.27 -29.12 20.02
N LYS A 209 -20.14 -29.44 21.30
CA LYS A 209 -21.17 -29.49 22.35
C LYS A 209 -21.92 -28.18 22.55
N LEU A 210 -23.24 -28.31 22.73
CA LEU A 210 -24.12 -27.26 23.27
C LEU A 210 -23.54 -26.72 24.59
N HIS A 211 -22.98 -25.52 24.55
CA HIS A 211 -22.75 -24.72 25.75
C HIS A 211 -23.94 -23.77 25.98
N LYS A 212 -24.26 -23.61 27.27
CA LYS A 212 -25.20 -22.71 27.99
C LYS A 212 -25.98 -21.68 27.16
N GLU A 213 -27.28 -21.58 27.47
CA GLU A 213 -28.24 -20.53 27.07
C GLU A 213 -27.59 -19.27 26.48
N ASP A 214 -27.49 -19.23 25.15
CA ASP A 214 -26.94 -18.12 24.39
C ASP A 214 -27.90 -16.92 24.50
N VAL A 215 -27.43 -15.76 24.98
CA VAL A 215 -28.27 -14.57 25.18
C VAL A 215 -28.87 -14.07 23.87
N PHE A 216 -28.22 -14.31 22.73
CA PHE A 216 -28.73 -13.92 21.42
C PHE A 216 -29.86 -14.84 20.93
N SER A 217 -30.09 -15.99 21.58
CA SER A 217 -31.19 -16.90 21.25
C SER A 217 -32.57 -16.25 21.45
N TYR A 218 -32.67 -15.30 22.37
CA TYR A 218 -33.91 -14.54 22.64
C TYR A 218 -34.18 -13.41 21.64
N LEU A 219 -33.20 -13.07 20.79
CA LEU A 219 -33.35 -12.01 19.80
C LEU A 219 -33.88 -12.57 18.48
N PRO A 220 -34.86 -11.91 17.84
CA PRO A 220 -35.22 -12.16 16.45
C PRO A 220 -34.03 -11.95 15.50
N ILE A 221 -34.07 -12.62 14.33
CA ILE A 221 -32.98 -12.59 13.36
C ILE A 221 -32.65 -11.17 12.88
N GLU A 222 -33.69 -10.33 12.78
CA GLU A 222 -33.59 -8.94 12.35
C GLU A 222 -32.74 -8.10 13.33
N LEU A 223 -32.87 -8.35 14.64
CA LEU A 223 -32.07 -7.66 15.65
C LEU A 223 -30.62 -8.16 15.64
N ARG A 224 -30.38 -9.43 15.31
CA ARG A 224 -29.02 -9.98 15.16
C ARG A 224 -28.31 -9.35 13.96
N HIS A 225 -29.02 -9.21 12.83
CA HIS A 225 -28.51 -8.49 11.67
C HIS A 225 -28.26 -7.01 11.98
N GLU A 226 -29.13 -6.38 12.76
CA GLU A 226 -28.93 -5.00 13.18
C GLU A 226 -27.66 -4.85 14.03
N ILE A 227 -27.39 -5.77 14.97
CA ILE A 227 -26.13 -5.80 15.72
C ILE A 227 -24.93 -5.82 14.77
N PHE A 228 -24.90 -6.71 13.78
CA PHE A 228 -23.77 -6.79 12.84
C PHE A 228 -23.56 -5.51 12.03
N LYS A 229 -24.59 -4.70 11.76
CA LYS A 229 -24.40 -3.41 11.08
C LYS A 229 -23.56 -2.44 11.89
N HIS A 230 -23.67 -2.48 13.22
CA HIS A 230 -22.95 -1.59 14.13
C HIS A 230 -21.55 -2.09 14.52
N LEU A 231 -21.18 -3.31 14.15
CA LEU A 231 -19.88 -3.90 14.46
C LEU A 231 -18.85 -3.70 13.34
N GLY A 232 -17.59 -3.49 13.73
CA GLY A 232 -16.43 -3.56 12.83
C GLY A 232 -16.07 -5.01 12.48
N PRO A 233 -15.27 -5.25 11.42
CA PRO A 233 -14.98 -6.59 10.92
C PRO A 233 -14.41 -7.55 11.98
N GLU A 234 -13.42 -7.11 12.77
CA GLU A 234 -12.85 -7.91 13.86
C GLU A 234 -13.89 -8.28 14.92
N SER A 235 -14.78 -7.34 15.28
CA SER A 235 -15.82 -7.60 16.28
C SER A 235 -16.91 -8.54 15.76
N ILE A 236 -17.20 -8.50 14.46
CA ILE A 236 -18.10 -9.47 13.81
C ILE A 236 -17.53 -10.88 13.95
N LEU A 237 -16.26 -11.05 13.61
CA LEU A 237 -15.58 -12.35 13.68
C LEU A 237 -15.49 -12.86 15.11
N ALA A 238 -15.06 -12.02 16.06
CA ALA A 238 -15.03 -12.35 17.48
C ALA A 238 -16.41 -12.78 18.01
N LEU A 239 -17.48 -12.08 17.60
CA LEU A 239 -18.84 -12.40 18.05
C LEU A 239 -19.34 -13.73 17.48
N LYS A 240 -19.05 -14.02 16.21
CA LYS A 240 -19.41 -15.31 15.60
C LYS A 240 -18.59 -16.47 16.18
N ALA A 241 -17.31 -16.25 16.48
CA ALA A 241 -16.49 -17.21 17.20
C ALA A 241 -17.03 -17.50 18.62
N ALA A 242 -17.49 -16.48 19.33
CA ALA A 242 -17.94 -16.59 20.73
C ALA A 242 -19.39 -17.08 20.92
N SER A 243 -20.27 -16.89 19.94
CA SER A 243 -21.70 -17.24 20.04
C SER A 243 -22.17 -18.11 18.88
N ARG A 244 -22.75 -19.28 19.20
CA ARG A 244 -23.29 -20.20 18.18
C ARG A 244 -24.50 -19.59 17.45
N VAL A 245 -25.33 -18.81 18.14
CA VAL A 245 -26.49 -18.14 17.54
C VAL A 245 -26.06 -17.05 16.56
N MET A 246 -24.99 -16.31 16.88
CA MET A 246 -24.42 -15.31 15.97
C MET A 246 -23.62 -15.97 14.84
N TYR A 247 -22.94 -17.08 15.09
CA TYR A 247 -22.27 -17.89 14.07
C TYR A 247 -23.26 -18.36 12.99
N THR A 248 -24.43 -18.89 13.37
CA THR A 248 -25.46 -19.33 12.41
C THR A 248 -26.21 -18.19 11.73
N THR A 249 -26.07 -16.95 12.21
CA THR A 249 -26.66 -15.79 11.55
C THR A 249 -25.84 -15.43 10.31
N LEU A 250 -26.45 -15.61 9.14
CA LEU A 250 -25.81 -15.37 7.84
C LEU A 250 -25.56 -13.88 7.62
N ILE A 251 -24.36 -13.56 7.14
CA ILE A 251 -23.97 -12.24 6.68
C ILE A 251 -23.71 -12.33 5.17
N PRO A 252 -24.38 -11.51 4.34
CA PRO A 252 -24.10 -11.51 2.90
C PRO A 252 -22.64 -11.17 2.61
N CYS A 253 -22.01 -11.88 1.68
CA CYS A 253 -20.61 -11.64 1.29
C CYS A 253 -20.38 -10.16 0.92
N SER A 254 -21.29 -9.56 0.17
CA SER A 254 -21.21 -8.13 -0.20
C SER A 254 -21.20 -7.19 1.01
N THR A 255 -21.88 -7.53 2.10
CA THR A 255 -21.88 -6.71 3.34
C THR A 255 -20.56 -6.86 4.08
N TRP A 256 -20.02 -8.08 4.11
CA TRP A 256 -18.72 -8.35 4.71
C TRP A 256 -17.59 -7.66 3.94
N GLU A 257 -17.56 -7.84 2.62
CA GLU A 257 -16.61 -7.17 1.72
C GLU A 257 -16.69 -5.66 1.85
N ALA A 258 -17.90 -5.08 1.83
CA ALA A 258 -18.06 -3.63 2.00
C ALA A 258 -17.49 -3.14 3.34
N LYS A 259 -17.72 -3.87 4.45
CA LYS A 259 -17.17 -3.53 5.77
C LYS A 259 -15.64 -3.67 5.82
N LEU A 260 -15.10 -4.71 5.20
CA LEU A 260 -13.64 -4.90 5.12
C LEU A 260 -13.00 -3.81 4.28
N VAL A 261 -13.54 -3.47 3.11
CA VAL A 261 -13.01 -2.41 2.25
C VAL A 261 -13.12 -1.05 2.94
N ASP A 262 -14.20 -0.77 3.67
CA ASP A 262 -14.37 0.49 4.41
C ASP A 262 -13.37 0.61 5.58
N THR A 263 -13.04 -0.50 6.24
CA THR A 263 -12.19 -0.47 7.45
C THR A 263 -10.70 -0.70 7.14
N TYR A 264 -10.39 -1.61 6.23
CA TYR A 264 -9.05 -2.10 5.90
C TYR A 264 -8.80 -2.16 4.39
N PRO A 265 -8.99 -1.06 3.63
CA PRO A 265 -8.84 -1.07 2.17
C PRO A 265 -7.41 -1.43 1.71
N TRP A 266 -6.42 -1.25 2.59
CA TRP A 266 -5.01 -1.56 2.38
C TRP A 266 -4.63 -3.02 2.74
N LEU A 267 -5.54 -3.81 3.31
CA LEU A 267 -5.31 -5.22 3.67
C LEU A 267 -6.00 -6.14 2.66
N TRP A 268 -5.53 -6.11 1.41
CA TRP A 268 -6.17 -6.84 0.31
C TRP A 268 -6.11 -8.36 0.50
N GLU A 269 -5.12 -8.89 1.23
CA GLU A 269 -5.01 -10.31 1.54
C GLU A 269 -6.22 -10.81 2.35
N ALA A 270 -6.79 -9.96 3.22
CA ALA A 270 -7.97 -10.30 4.00
C ALA A 270 -9.25 -10.32 3.16
N LEU A 271 -9.31 -9.59 2.05
CA LEU A 271 -10.45 -9.62 1.12
C LEU A 271 -10.56 -10.95 0.37
N GLU A 272 -9.45 -11.68 0.24
CA GLU A 272 -9.40 -12.98 -0.43
C GLU A 272 -9.78 -14.15 0.51
N LEU A 273 -9.94 -13.89 1.81
CA LEU A 273 -10.23 -14.93 2.80
C LEU A 273 -11.73 -15.22 2.92
N SER A 274 -12.09 -16.50 2.79
CA SER A 274 -13.46 -16.98 3.07
C SER A 274 -13.62 -17.34 4.55
N VAL A 275 -13.69 -16.31 5.40
CA VAL A 275 -13.60 -16.46 6.87
C VAL A 275 -14.80 -17.14 7.54
N PHE A 276 -15.99 -17.13 6.95
CA PHE A 276 -17.22 -17.68 7.55
C PHE A 276 -17.41 -19.18 7.29
N GLN A 277 -16.36 -19.99 7.53
CA GLN A 277 -16.41 -21.44 7.38
C GLN A 277 -16.40 -22.18 8.73
N SER A 278 -15.75 -21.61 9.75
CA SER A 278 -15.74 -22.18 11.10
C SER A 278 -15.41 -21.13 12.15
N GLN A 279 -15.83 -21.38 13.39
CA GLN A 279 -15.53 -20.49 14.52
C GLN A 279 -14.02 -20.36 14.79
N GLU A 280 -13.23 -21.39 14.48
CA GLU A 280 -11.77 -21.37 14.61
C GLU A 280 -11.12 -20.44 13.57
N ILE A 281 -11.60 -20.48 12.33
CA ILE A 281 -11.16 -19.55 11.28
C ILE A 281 -11.58 -18.12 11.62
N GLU A 282 -12.80 -17.93 12.10
CA GLU A 282 -13.30 -16.63 12.54
C GLU A 282 -12.46 -16.07 13.70
N GLU A 283 -12.09 -16.89 14.69
CA GLU A 283 -11.25 -16.49 15.82
C GLU A 283 -9.84 -16.07 15.35
N LYS A 284 -9.20 -16.85 14.48
CA LYS A 284 -7.89 -16.50 13.93
C LYS A 284 -7.94 -15.25 13.07
N ALA A 285 -8.91 -15.15 12.16
CA ALA A 285 -9.09 -13.97 11.34
C ALA A 285 -9.41 -12.72 12.18
N SER A 286 -10.19 -12.87 13.27
CA SER A 286 -10.43 -11.79 14.23
C SER A 286 -9.13 -11.31 14.88
N SER A 287 -8.28 -12.25 15.31
CA SER A 287 -7.00 -11.95 15.95
C SER A 287 -6.05 -11.23 14.99
N LEU A 288 -6.00 -11.68 13.72
CA LEU A 288 -5.23 -11.03 12.66
C LEU A 288 -5.70 -9.57 12.44
N LEU A 289 -7.00 -9.35 12.25
CA LEU A 289 -7.54 -8.00 12.02
C LEU A 289 -7.30 -7.08 13.23
N LEU A 290 -7.40 -7.62 14.45
CA LEU A 290 -7.09 -6.87 15.66
C LEU A 290 -5.61 -6.48 15.71
N ALA A 291 -4.69 -7.41 15.40
CA ALA A 291 -3.26 -7.13 15.33
C ALA A 291 -2.91 -6.08 14.28
N CYS A 292 -3.58 -6.11 13.12
CA CYS A 292 -3.48 -5.09 12.07
C CYS A 292 -3.99 -3.72 12.53
N ARG A 293 -5.02 -3.66 13.37
CA ARG A 293 -5.63 -2.42 13.90
C ARG A 293 -4.78 -1.77 15.00
N GLU A 294 -4.30 -2.55 15.97
CA GLU A 294 -3.71 -2.04 17.21
C GLU A 294 -2.27 -1.54 17.10
N HIS A 295 -1.69 -1.50 15.89
CA HIS A 295 -0.26 -1.26 15.65
C HIS A 295 0.66 -2.37 16.17
N GLY A 296 0.48 -3.60 15.69
CA GLY A 296 1.48 -4.67 15.79
C GLY A 296 2.17 -4.75 17.15
N GLY A 297 1.36 -4.99 18.19
CA GLY A 297 1.83 -5.23 19.54
C GLY A 297 2.71 -6.48 19.58
N SER A 298 3.95 -6.30 20.03
CA SER A 298 5.01 -7.30 20.16
C SER A 298 4.53 -8.68 20.62
N THR A 299 4.38 -9.61 19.67
CA THR A 299 4.44 -11.07 19.95
C THR A 299 5.88 -11.57 20.04
N GLY A 300 6.87 -10.72 19.76
CA GLY A 300 8.29 -11.05 19.87
C GLY A 300 9.04 -10.60 18.62
N ARG A 301 9.91 -9.60 18.82
CA ARG A 301 11.11 -9.30 18.02
C ARG A 301 11.04 -9.05 16.51
N SER A 302 9.94 -9.17 15.79
CA SER A 302 9.89 -8.62 14.41
C SER A 302 9.15 -7.29 14.36
N TYR A 303 9.89 -6.21 14.12
CA TYR A 303 9.31 -4.90 13.78
C TYR A 303 8.83 -4.86 12.32
N GLY A 304 9.25 -5.80 11.47
CA GLY A 304 8.94 -5.85 10.04
C GLY A 304 7.44 -5.91 9.75
N TYR A 305 6.71 -6.76 10.47
CA TYR A 305 5.25 -6.87 10.36
C TYR A 305 4.54 -5.53 10.61
N THR A 306 4.83 -4.91 11.75
CA THR A 306 4.19 -3.68 12.19
C THR A 306 4.55 -2.51 11.28
N LEU A 307 5.82 -2.40 10.91
CA LEU A 307 6.33 -1.28 10.11
C LEU A 307 5.92 -1.39 8.64
N GLY A 308 5.97 -2.59 8.05
CA GLY A 308 5.54 -2.82 6.67
C GLY A 308 4.05 -2.50 6.48
N LEU A 309 3.19 -3.00 7.37
CA LEU A 309 1.76 -2.69 7.33
C LEU A 309 1.47 -1.22 7.62
N ALA A 310 2.17 -0.62 8.58
CA ALA A 310 2.02 0.80 8.86
C ALA A 310 2.45 1.66 7.66
N ASN A 311 3.56 1.31 6.99
CA ASN A 311 3.99 2.01 5.78
C ASN A 311 2.99 1.82 4.64
N ARG A 312 2.46 0.60 4.46
CA ARG A 312 1.40 0.32 3.48
C ARG A 312 0.18 1.20 3.72
N ARG A 313 -0.31 1.29 4.96
CA ARG A 313 -1.45 2.14 5.35
C ARG A 313 -1.18 3.62 5.09
N ARG A 314 0.04 4.09 5.40
CA ARG A 314 0.47 5.47 5.11
C ARG A 314 0.44 5.77 3.62
N ILE A 315 1.09 4.92 2.82
CA ILE A 315 1.12 5.03 1.34
C ILE A 315 -0.28 4.93 0.74
N TRP A 316 -1.15 4.10 1.32
CA TRP A 316 -2.54 4.00 0.92
C TRP A 316 -3.28 5.33 1.04
N GLY A 317 -3.09 6.07 2.13
CA GLY A 317 -3.67 7.41 2.30
C GLY A 317 -3.22 8.41 1.22
N VAL A 318 -1.98 8.29 0.72
CA VAL A 318 -1.51 9.07 -0.43
C VAL A 318 -2.20 8.60 -1.72
N CYS A 319 -2.33 7.29 -1.90
CA CYS A 319 -3.01 6.71 -3.06
C CYS A 319 -4.48 7.14 -3.13
N GLU A 320 -5.17 7.29 -1.99
CA GLU A 320 -6.56 7.78 -1.95
C GLU A 320 -6.68 9.24 -2.38
N GLN A 321 -5.71 10.10 -2.01
CA GLN A 321 -5.65 11.47 -2.52
C GLN A 321 -5.44 11.51 -4.03
N ILE A 322 -4.54 10.66 -4.55
CA ILE A 322 -4.29 10.54 -6.00
C ILE A 322 -5.54 10.00 -6.71
N ARG A 323 -6.16 8.95 -6.17
CA ARG A 323 -7.40 8.33 -6.70
C ARG A 323 -8.52 9.34 -6.80
N SER A 324 -8.76 10.12 -5.75
CA SER A 324 -9.83 11.14 -5.73
C SER A 324 -9.65 12.15 -6.87
N ARG A 325 -8.43 12.66 -7.09
CA ARG A 325 -8.11 13.56 -8.21
C ARG A 325 -8.23 12.87 -9.57
N TYR A 326 -7.75 11.64 -9.66
CA TYR A 326 -7.79 10.82 -10.88
C TYR A 326 -9.22 10.56 -11.35
N LEU A 327 -10.11 10.15 -10.44
CA LEU A 327 -11.51 9.90 -10.74
C LEU A 327 -12.27 11.19 -11.08
N GLY A 328 -11.91 12.30 -10.41
CA GLY A 328 -12.41 13.63 -10.76
C GLY A 328 -12.13 13.98 -12.23
N LEU A 329 -10.89 13.82 -12.68
CA LEU A 329 -10.51 14.10 -14.08
C LEU A 329 -11.08 13.08 -15.07
N ALA A 330 -11.05 11.79 -14.73
CA ALA A 330 -11.55 10.73 -15.59
C ALA A 330 -13.08 10.80 -15.81
N GLY A 331 -13.83 11.38 -14.87
CA GLY A 331 -15.27 11.59 -14.99
C GLY A 331 -15.68 12.74 -15.93
N HIS A 332 -14.74 13.62 -16.32
CA HIS A 332 -15.00 14.76 -17.20
C HIS A 332 -14.76 14.45 -18.69
N CYS A 333 -14.41 13.21 -19.03
CA CYS A 333 -14.08 12.77 -20.39
C CYS A 333 -15.24 12.09 -21.16
N TYR A 334 -16.50 12.30 -20.76
CA TYR A 334 -17.68 11.79 -21.46
C TYR A 334 -18.59 12.89 -21.98
#